data_AF-A0A318HZY2-F1
#
_entry.id   AF-A0A318HZY2-F1
#
_cell.length_a   1.000
_cell.length_b   1.000
_cell.length_c   1.000
_cell.angle_alpha   90.00
_cell.angle_beta   90.00
_cell.angle_gamma   90.00
#
_symmetry.space_group_name_H-M   'P 1'
#
loop_
_entity.id
_entity.type
_entity.pdbx_description
1 polymer ?
#
loop_
_entity_poly.entity_id
_entity_poly.type
_entity_poly.pdbx_seq_one_letter_code
_entity_poly.pdbx_strand_id
1 'polypeptide(L)'
;MKRILLGAVLCFLSSMQINAQSFSEEQLDGEWKLTSQEVDFNDYIGTIKLLKFGFFLEKERDYYNLRYGLIEYKQGELIKQKEINNPYFNIDRKEKILDYFVVGDNRLHIIVDDKFTLRFKILEVNGNTLRLQGPKGVMSFTKVTTSVQQVKAEQQAIEKARYNIKGQKIAKPERGINIIQMSDNSSRKEMVR
;
A
#
# COMPACT_ATOMS: atom_id res chain seq x y z
N MET A 1 -56.65 -8.01 -19.30
CA MET A 1 -55.32 -8.65 -19.25
C MET A 1 -54.11 -7.70 -19.44
N LYS A 2 -54.27 -6.39 -19.65
CA LYS A 2 -53.13 -5.45 -19.78
C LYS A 2 -52.64 -4.82 -18.46
N ARG A 3 -53.44 -4.86 -17.38
CA ARG A 3 -53.08 -4.26 -16.07
C ARG A 3 -52.26 -5.19 -15.16
N ILE A 4 -52.39 -6.51 -15.33
CA ILE A 4 -51.64 -7.51 -14.56
C ILE A 4 -50.20 -7.61 -15.06
N LEU A 5 -49.97 -7.39 -16.37
CA LEU A 5 -48.62 -7.37 -16.95
C LEU A 5 -47.77 -6.19 -16.43
N LEU A 6 -48.37 -5.02 -16.15
CA LEU A 6 -47.63 -3.86 -15.62
C LEU A 6 -47.16 -4.08 -14.17
N GLY A 7 -47.95 -4.77 -13.35
CA GLY A 7 -47.58 -5.08 -11.96
C GLY A 7 -46.40 -6.05 -11.88
N ALA A 8 -46.38 -7.07 -12.72
CA ALA A 8 -45.28 -8.04 -12.78
C ALA A 8 -43.96 -7.40 -13.26
N VAL A 9 -44.02 -6.46 -14.23
CA VAL A 9 -42.83 -5.75 -14.72
C VAL A 9 -42.25 -4.79 -13.66
N LEU A 10 -43.09 -4.14 -12.83
CA LEU A 10 -42.60 -3.30 -11.73
C LEU A 10 -41.92 -4.12 -10.61
N CYS A 11 -42.42 -5.32 -10.30
CA CYS A 11 -41.82 -6.18 -9.27
C CYS A 11 -40.45 -6.75 -9.69
N PHE A 12 -40.18 -6.90 -11.00
CA PHE A 12 -38.87 -7.32 -11.51
C PHE A 12 -37.82 -6.19 -11.50
N LEU A 13 -38.23 -4.92 -11.54
CA LEU A 13 -37.30 -3.79 -11.40
C LEU A 13 -36.89 -3.56 -9.94
N SER A 14 -37.74 -3.91 -8.98
CA SER A 14 -37.40 -3.82 -7.55
C SER A 14 -36.41 -4.89 -7.05
N SER A 15 -36.18 -5.95 -7.84
CA SER A 15 -35.19 -7.00 -7.53
C SER A 15 -33.87 -6.83 -8.27
N MET A 16 -33.73 -5.81 -9.12
CA MET A 16 -32.40 -5.36 -9.54
C MET A 16 -31.76 -4.71 -8.31
N GLN A 17 -31.16 -5.53 -7.46
CA GLN A 17 -30.08 -5.06 -6.61
C GLN A 17 -29.05 -4.46 -7.56
N ILE A 18 -29.14 -3.14 -7.77
CA ILE A 18 -28.03 -2.36 -8.25
C ILE A 18 -26.97 -2.63 -7.19
N ASN A 19 -26.06 -3.56 -7.48
CA ASN A 19 -24.85 -3.75 -6.71
C ASN A 19 -24.09 -2.43 -6.88
N ALA A 20 -24.43 -1.43 -6.07
CA ALA A 20 -23.62 -0.26 -5.89
C ALA A 20 -22.32 -0.81 -5.35
N GLN A 21 -21.29 -0.87 -6.20
CA GLN A 21 -19.97 -1.29 -5.81
C GLN A 21 -19.58 -0.45 -4.60
N SER A 22 -19.45 -1.07 -3.44
CA SER A 22 -19.02 -0.42 -2.21
C SER A 22 -17.54 -0.70 -2.01
N PHE A 23 -16.77 0.33 -1.67
CA PHE A 23 -15.39 0.17 -1.28
C PHE A 23 -15.27 0.19 0.24
N SER A 24 -14.37 -0.62 0.78
CA SER A 24 -14.03 -0.62 2.21
C SER A 24 -12.65 -0.01 2.44
N GLU A 25 -12.41 0.50 3.64
CA GLU A 25 -11.17 1.13 4.06
C GLU A 25 -9.96 0.19 3.90
N GLU A 26 -10.13 -1.11 4.14
CA GLU A 26 -9.05 -2.09 4.04
C GLU A 26 -8.52 -2.25 2.60
N GLN A 27 -9.35 -1.95 1.59
CA GLN A 27 -8.92 -2.01 0.19
C GLN A 27 -7.92 -0.89 -0.13
N LEU A 28 -7.96 0.20 0.63
CA LEU A 28 -7.07 1.36 0.47
C LEU A 28 -5.71 1.13 1.11
N ASP A 29 -5.55 0.17 2.03
CA ASP A 29 -4.30 -0.04 2.76
C ASP A 29 -3.08 -0.19 1.84
N GLY A 30 -2.00 0.50 2.20
CA GLY A 30 -0.75 0.52 1.45
C GLY A 30 -0.38 1.91 0.94
N GLU A 31 0.72 1.96 0.20
CA GLU A 31 1.26 3.19 -0.38
C GLU A 31 0.88 3.29 -1.85
N TRP A 32 0.42 4.47 -2.27
CA TRP A 32 -0.10 4.76 -3.59
C TRP A 32 0.61 5.99 -4.16
N LYS A 33 1.26 5.84 -5.31
CA LYS A 33 1.98 6.93 -5.98
C LYS A 33 1.25 7.36 -7.23
N LEU A 34 1.17 8.68 -7.45
CA LEU A 34 0.51 9.24 -8.63
C LEU A 34 1.18 8.73 -9.91
N THR A 35 0.38 8.30 -10.88
CA THR A 35 0.86 7.79 -12.17
C THR A 35 0.28 8.50 -13.38
N SER A 36 -0.73 9.35 -13.21
CA SER A 36 -1.30 10.17 -14.27
C SER A 36 -0.58 11.52 -14.46
N GLN A 37 -1.02 12.25 -15.48
CA GLN A 37 -0.76 13.68 -15.63
C GLN A 37 -1.12 14.42 -14.33
N GLU A 38 -0.31 15.41 -13.94
CA GLU A 38 -0.50 16.16 -12.71
C GLU A 38 -1.85 16.88 -12.73
N VAL A 39 -2.74 16.49 -11.82
CA VAL A 39 -4.01 17.18 -11.56
C VAL A 39 -3.95 17.74 -10.15
N ASP A 40 -4.06 19.05 -10.04
CA ASP A 40 -4.18 19.73 -8.75
C ASP A 40 -5.47 19.32 -8.04
N PHE A 41 -5.46 19.21 -6.70
CA PHE A 41 -6.69 18.96 -5.96
C PHE A 41 -7.61 20.19 -5.95
N ASN A 42 -7.08 21.35 -5.58
CA ASN A 42 -7.72 22.68 -5.66
C ASN A 42 -6.64 23.77 -5.82
N ASP A 43 -6.93 25.03 -5.52
CA ASP A 43 -5.96 26.13 -5.67
C ASP A 43 -5.00 26.31 -4.47
N TYR A 44 -5.28 25.66 -3.35
CA TYR A 44 -4.47 25.69 -2.12
C TYR A 44 -3.63 24.42 -1.96
N ILE A 45 -4.22 23.27 -2.30
CA ILE A 45 -3.62 21.95 -2.35
C ILE A 45 -3.48 21.60 -3.83
N GLY A 46 -2.26 21.62 -4.34
CA GLY A 46 -1.96 21.24 -5.71
C GLY A 46 -1.96 19.71 -5.89
N THR A 47 -1.11 19.23 -6.78
CA THR A 47 -0.98 17.80 -7.09
C THR A 47 -0.68 16.96 -5.83
N ILE A 48 -1.52 15.96 -5.56
CA ILE A 48 -1.26 14.92 -4.56
C ILE A 48 -0.36 13.86 -5.20
N LYS A 49 0.86 13.71 -4.67
CA LYS A 49 1.90 12.83 -5.22
C LYS A 49 1.82 11.43 -4.64
N LEU A 50 1.50 11.32 -3.35
CA LEU A 50 1.51 10.07 -2.61
C LEU A 50 0.39 10.06 -1.56
N LEU A 51 -0.28 8.94 -1.46
CA LEU A 51 -1.19 8.60 -0.37
C LEU A 51 -0.73 7.28 0.24
N LYS A 52 -0.58 7.23 1.55
CA LYS A 52 -0.33 6.00 2.29
C LYS A 52 -1.43 5.81 3.31
N PHE A 53 -2.06 4.65 3.28
CA PHE A 53 -3.11 4.24 4.19
C PHE A 53 -2.63 3.05 5.01
N GLY A 54 -3.16 2.92 6.22
CA GLY A 54 -2.76 1.91 7.20
C GLY A 54 -1.53 2.29 8.04
N PHE A 55 -1.21 1.41 8.98
CA PHE A 55 -0.11 1.60 9.92
C PHE A 55 1.26 1.48 9.25
N PHE A 56 2.19 2.35 9.63
CA PHE A 56 3.59 2.20 9.28
C PHE A 56 4.52 2.83 10.32
N LEU A 57 5.74 2.30 10.40
CA LEU A 57 6.81 2.90 11.18
C LEU A 57 7.55 3.94 10.34
N GLU A 58 7.62 5.15 10.85
CA GLU A 58 8.40 6.25 10.29
C GLU A 58 9.61 6.51 11.18
N LYS A 59 10.81 6.49 10.60
CA LYS A 59 12.03 6.89 11.32
C LYS A 59 12.17 8.40 11.24
N GLU A 60 12.21 9.06 12.40
CA GLU A 60 12.53 10.48 12.53
C GLU A 60 13.79 10.63 13.37
N ARG A 61 14.87 11.15 12.77
CA ARG A 61 16.19 11.35 13.39
C ARG A 61 16.66 10.13 14.20
N ASP A 62 16.29 10.08 15.48
CA ASP A 62 16.76 9.11 16.48
C ASP A 62 15.65 8.20 17.05
N TYR A 63 14.40 8.32 16.59
CA TYR A 63 13.27 7.51 17.07
C TYR A 63 12.33 7.05 15.95
N TYR A 64 11.47 6.09 16.29
CA TYR A 64 10.42 5.59 15.39
C TYR A 64 9.06 6.06 15.87
N ASN A 65 8.26 6.58 14.95
CA ASN A 65 6.85 6.89 15.18
C ASN A 65 5.98 5.84 14.49
N LEU A 66 4.99 5.33 15.20
CA LEU A 66 3.88 4.62 14.59
C LEU A 66 2.89 5.66 14.04
N ARG A 67 2.65 5.63 12.73
CA ARG A 67 1.74 6.53 12.02
C ARG A 67 0.57 5.72 11.45
N TYR A 68 -0.57 6.38 11.25
CA TYR A 68 -1.74 5.82 10.57
C TYR A 68 -2.01 6.59 9.26
N GLY A 69 -1.12 6.37 8.29
CA GLY A 69 -1.17 7.01 6.98
C GLY A 69 -0.37 8.30 6.83
N LEU A 70 -0.17 8.70 5.57
CA LEU A 70 0.68 9.79 5.13
C LEU A 70 0.17 10.37 3.80
N ILE A 71 0.31 11.67 3.61
CA ILE A 71 0.12 12.32 2.31
C ILE A 71 1.33 13.15 1.93
N GLU A 72 1.70 13.10 0.65
CA GLU A 72 2.64 14.04 0.04
C GLU A 72 1.97 14.78 -1.10
N TYR A 73 2.10 16.10 -1.14
CA TYR A 73 1.44 16.95 -2.13
C TYR A 73 2.26 18.20 -2.44
N LYS A 74 1.97 18.85 -3.58
CA LYS A 74 2.49 20.18 -3.91
C LYS A 74 1.55 21.26 -3.39
N GLN A 75 2.08 22.38 -2.91
CA GLN A 75 1.30 23.57 -2.61
C GLN A 75 0.64 24.09 -3.88
N GLY A 76 -0.64 24.46 -3.75
CA GLY A 76 -1.43 25.01 -4.85
C GLY A 76 -1.01 26.43 -5.23
N GLU A 77 -1.47 26.87 -6.39
CA GLU A 77 -1.04 28.12 -7.00
C GLU A 77 -1.27 29.37 -6.12
N LEU A 78 -2.37 29.43 -5.37
CA LEU A 78 -2.64 30.56 -4.47
C LEU A 78 -1.66 30.63 -3.31
N ILE A 79 -1.12 29.49 -2.85
CA ILE A 79 -0.08 29.49 -1.81
C ILE A 79 1.25 29.94 -2.40
N LYS A 80 1.61 29.46 -3.60
CA LYS A 80 2.87 29.88 -4.27
C LYS A 80 2.92 31.39 -4.49
N GLN A 81 1.80 32.00 -4.92
CA GLN A 81 1.72 33.44 -5.13
C GLN A 81 1.88 34.24 -3.83
N LYS A 82 1.33 33.74 -2.72
CA LYS A 82 1.48 34.38 -1.40
C LYS A 82 2.89 34.23 -0.82
N GLU A 83 3.58 33.16 -1.17
CA GLU A 83 4.90 32.82 -0.64
C GLU A 83 6.06 33.19 -1.58
N ILE A 84 5.79 33.95 -2.66
CA ILE A 84 6.75 34.24 -3.73
C ILE A 84 8.06 34.87 -3.26
N ASN A 85 8.02 35.63 -2.16
CA ASN A 85 9.19 36.30 -1.57
C ASN A 85 9.71 35.60 -0.31
N ASN A 86 9.19 34.42 0.04
CA ASN A 86 9.63 33.67 1.21
C ASN A 86 10.77 32.72 0.84
N PRO A 87 12.02 32.98 1.27
CA PRO A 87 13.17 32.13 0.94
C PRO A 87 13.10 30.74 1.58
N TYR A 88 12.21 30.53 2.56
CA TYR A 88 12.00 29.25 3.24
C TYR A 88 10.79 28.48 2.67
N PHE A 89 10.14 28.99 1.64
CA PHE A 89 9.00 28.33 1.04
C PHE A 89 9.40 26.98 0.43
N ASN A 90 8.65 25.94 0.78
CA ASN A 90 8.76 24.63 0.15
C ASN A 90 7.45 24.29 -0.54
N ILE A 91 7.52 24.09 -1.86
CA ILE A 91 6.38 23.67 -2.67
C ILE A 91 5.92 22.26 -2.29
N ASP A 92 6.83 21.38 -1.88
CA ASP A 92 6.52 20.02 -1.50
C ASP A 92 6.19 19.95 -0.01
N ARG A 93 5.04 19.34 0.29
CA ARG A 93 4.54 19.12 1.63
C ARG A 93 4.38 17.64 1.89
N LYS A 94 4.67 17.26 3.12
CA LYS A 94 4.46 15.93 3.68
C LYS A 94 3.73 16.13 4.98
N GLU A 95 2.58 15.48 5.12
CA GLU A 95 1.73 15.59 6.30
C GLU A 95 1.21 14.20 6.69
N LYS A 96 1.00 13.96 7.98
CA LYS A 96 0.41 12.71 8.47
C LYS A 96 -1.10 12.69 8.21
N ILE A 97 -1.63 11.52 7.95
CA ILE A 97 -3.08 11.29 7.99
C ILE A 97 -3.42 10.89 9.44
N LEU A 98 -4.45 11.48 10.01
CA LEU A 98 -4.93 11.10 11.34
C LEU A 98 -5.95 9.97 11.24
N ASP A 99 -6.84 10.06 10.25
CA ASP A 99 -7.86 9.06 9.98
C ASP A 99 -8.36 9.17 8.53
N TYR A 100 -8.95 8.09 8.04
CA TYR A 100 -9.65 8.05 6.76
C TYR A 100 -10.80 7.04 6.82
N PHE A 101 -11.89 7.36 6.15
CA PHE A 101 -13.09 6.52 6.17
C PHE A 101 -13.88 6.68 4.88
N VAL A 102 -14.58 5.60 4.50
CA VAL A 102 -15.42 5.54 3.31
C VAL A 102 -16.88 5.60 3.75
N VAL A 103 -17.57 6.66 3.35
CA VAL A 103 -19.02 6.80 3.58
C VAL A 103 -19.79 6.64 2.28
N GLY A 104 -21.08 6.33 2.40
CA GLY A 104 -21.98 6.01 1.29
C GLY A 104 -21.80 6.87 0.03
N ASP A 105 -22.07 6.25 -1.13
CA ASP A 105 -21.67 6.71 -2.47
C ASP A 105 -20.14 6.78 -2.68
N ASN A 106 -19.41 5.84 -2.06
CA ASN A 106 -17.97 5.65 -2.26
C ASN A 106 -17.15 6.92 -1.99
N ARG A 107 -17.52 7.68 -0.97
CA ARG A 107 -16.87 8.93 -0.63
C ARG A 107 -15.77 8.67 0.39
N LEU A 108 -14.53 8.85 -0.05
CA LEU A 108 -13.36 8.79 0.81
C LEU A 108 -13.17 10.15 1.49
N HIS A 109 -13.13 10.14 2.81
CA HIS A 109 -12.75 11.27 3.64
C HIS A 109 -11.37 11.01 4.22
N ILE A 110 -10.47 11.99 4.17
CA ILE A 110 -9.12 11.90 4.74
C ILE A 110 -8.88 13.11 5.63
N ILE A 111 -8.57 12.88 6.91
CA ILE A 111 -8.21 13.91 7.87
C ILE A 111 -6.68 14.07 7.85
N VAL A 112 -6.20 15.22 7.37
CA VAL A 112 -4.76 15.49 7.21
C VAL A 112 -4.29 16.40 8.33
N ASP A 113 -3.56 15.80 9.27
CA ASP A 113 -3.15 16.41 10.54
C ASP A 113 -4.32 17.17 11.20
N ASP A 114 -4.03 18.23 11.94
CA ASP A 114 -4.97 19.22 12.45
C ASP A 114 -5.24 20.37 11.44
N LYS A 115 -4.92 20.17 10.15
CA LYS A 115 -4.87 21.26 9.16
C LYS A 115 -6.10 21.32 8.26
N PHE A 116 -6.44 20.21 7.60
CA PHE A 116 -7.53 20.18 6.64
C PHE A 116 -8.07 18.76 6.41
N THR A 117 -9.19 18.69 5.71
CA THR A 117 -9.80 17.42 5.28
C THR A 117 -9.88 17.39 3.76
N LEU A 118 -9.58 16.23 3.18
CA LEU A 118 -9.78 15.96 1.76
C LEU A 118 -11.00 15.04 1.58
N ARG A 119 -11.72 15.26 0.47
CA ARG A 119 -12.86 14.44 0.09
C ARG A 119 -12.72 14.04 -1.37
N PHE A 120 -12.92 12.76 -1.64
CA PHE A 120 -12.88 12.18 -2.97
C PHE A 120 -14.09 11.28 -3.19
N LYS A 121 -14.48 11.12 -4.46
CA LYS A 121 -15.26 9.94 -4.86
C LYS A 121 -14.30 8.87 -5.36
N ILE A 122 -14.36 7.69 -4.77
CA ILE A 122 -13.61 6.52 -5.22
C ILE A 122 -14.27 6.03 -6.51
N LEU A 123 -13.50 6.03 -7.59
CA LEU A 123 -13.92 5.50 -8.89
C LEU A 123 -13.47 4.05 -9.07
N GLU A 124 -12.29 3.72 -8.54
CA GLU A 124 -11.69 2.40 -8.68
C GLU A 124 -10.70 2.16 -7.53
N VAL A 125 -10.76 0.96 -6.94
CA VAL A 125 -9.68 0.41 -6.09
C VAL A 125 -9.53 -1.05 -6.49
N ASN A 126 -8.33 -1.43 -6.91
CA ASN A 126 -7.96 -2.81 -7.15
C ASN A 126 -6.53 -3.07 -6.64
N GLY A 127 -5.98 -4.27 -6.84
CA GLY A 127 -4.66 -4.64 -6.29
C GLY A 127 -3.50 -3.74 -6.70
N ASN A 128 -3.62 -2.98 -7.80
CA ASN A 128 -2.54 -2.14 -8.32
C ASN A 128 -2.97 -0.70 -8.61
N THR A 129 -4.27 -0.41 -8.72
CA THR A 129 -4.78 0.90 -9.17
C THR A 129 -5.76 1.49 -8.16
N LEU A 130 -5.59 2.79 -7.90
CA LEU A 130 -6.51 3.62 -7.14
C LEU A 130 -6.87 4.83 -8.00
N ARG A 131 -8.16 5.05 -8.28
CA ARG A 131 -8.64 6.24 -9.00
C ARG A 131 -9.60 7.01 -8.13
N LEU A 132 -9.27 8.29 -7.92
CA LEU A 132 -10.00 9.20 -7.06
C LEU A 132 -10.46 10.41 -7.87
N GLN A 133 -11.75 10.70 -7.85
CA GLN A 133 -12.29 11.96 -8.34
C GLN A 133 -12.16 13.02 -7.24
N GLY A 134 -11.30 14.02 -7.47
CA GLY A 134 -11.22 15.23 -6.68
C GLY A 134 -12.01 16.39 -7.31
N PRO A 135 -11.95 17.60 -6.72
CA PRO A 135 -12.69 18.76 -7.21
C PRO A 135 -12.34 19.19 -8.64
N LYS A 136 -11.06 19.12 -9.02
CA LYS A 136 -10.58 19.56 -10.34
C LYS A 136 -10.42 18.44 -11.37
N GLY A 137 -10.55 17.17 -10.98
CA GLY A 137 -10.41 16.06 -11.91
C GLY A 137 -10.13 14.71 -11.26
N VAL A 138 -9.88 13.72 -12.11
CA VAL A 138 -9.54 12.35 -11.71
C VAL A 138 -8.03 12.24 -11.54
N MET A 139 -7.61 11.74 -10.37
CA MET A 139 -6.24 11.35 -10.08
C MET A 139 -6.14 9.83 -10.12
N SER A 140 -5.09 9.31 -10.75
CA SER A 140 -4.80 7.88 -10.79
C SER A 140 -3.48 7.59 -10.09
N PHE A 141 -3.50 6.61 -9.20
CA PHE A 141 -2.36 6.17 -8.42
C PHE A 141 -2.11 4.68 -8.66
N THR A 142 -0.85 4.30 -8.56
CA THR A 142 -0.42 2.90 -8.59
C THR A 142 0.08 2.49 -7.22
N LYS A 143 -0.28 1.27 -6.80
CA LYS A 143 0.16 0.71 -5.54
C LYS A 143 1.66 0.48 -5.57
N VAL A 144 2.37 1.01 -4.58
CA VAL A 144 3.76 0.70 -4.35
C VAL A 144 3.80 -0.68 -3.72
N THR A 145 4.16 -1.67 -4.51
CA THR A 145 4.53 -2.97 -4.00
C THR A 145 5.88 -2.81 -3.32
N THR A 146 5.88 -2.75 -1.99
CA THR A 146 7.09 -3.18 -1.29
C THR A 146 7.24 -4.64 -1.64
N SER A 147 8.20 -4.95 -2.51
CA SER A 147 8.80 -6.27 -2.54
C SER A 147 9.31 -6.51 -1.12
N VAL A 148 8.44 -7.02 -0.26
CA VAL A 148 8.89 -7.95 0.76
C VAL A 148 9.60 -8.97 -0.11
N GLN A 149 10.93 -8.94 -0.13
CA GLN A 149 11.65 -10.15 -0.39
C GLN A 149 11.00 -11.11 0.60
N GLN A 150 10.05 -11.93 0.13
CA GLN A 150 9.82 -13.19 0.76
C GLN A 150 11.24 -13.71 0.91
N VAL A 151 11.74 -13.73 2.15
CA VAL A 151 12.83 -14.62 2.50
C VAL A 151 12.33 -15.92 1.91
N LYS A 152 12.92 -16.31 0.77
CA LYS A 152 12.46 -17.44 -0.01
C LYS A 152 12.22 -18.52 1.01
N ALA A 153 10.98 -18.97 1.13
CA ALA A 153 10.70 -20.20 1.84
C ALA A 153 11.74 -21.19 1.34
N GLU A 154 12.52 -21.69 2.30
CA GLU A 154 13.72 -22.49 2.15
C GLU A 154 13.75 -23.25 0.82
N GLN A 155 14.60 -22.83 -0.11
CA GLN A 155 15.22 -23.85 -0.94
C GLN A 155 15.92 -24.76 0.04
N GLN A 156 15.48 -26.02 0.17
CA GLN A 156 16.11 -27.02 1.04
C GLN A 156 17.61 -26.85 0.91
N ALA A 157 18.27 -26.40 1.97
CA ALA A 157 19.69 -26.18 1.93
C ALA A 157 20.33 -27.51 1.49
N ILE A 158 21.16 -27.47 0.46
CA ILE A 158 21.82 -28.66 -0.07
C ILE A 158 23.14 -28.87 0.66
N GLU A 159 23.55 -30.13 0.81
CA GLU A 159 24.86 -30.46 1.36
C GLU A 159 25.96 -29.91 0.46
N LYS A 160 26.78 -28.99 1.00
CA LYS A 160 27.92 -28.37 0.31
C LYS A 160 29.20 -29.16 0.54
N ALA A 161 29.37 -29.69 1.74
CA ALA A 161 30.53 -30.48 2.15
C ALA A 161 30.21 -31.33 3.38
N ARG A 162 30.98 -32.41 3.56
CA ARG A 162 30.90 -33.31 4.70
C ARG A 162 32.27 -33.54 5.29
N TYR A 163 32.32 -33.67 6.61
CA TYR A 163 33.53 -33.88 7.37
C TYR A 163 33.35 -35.02 8.39
N ASN A 164 34.42 -35.74 8.69
CA ASN A 164 34.43 -36.64 9.84
C ASN A 164 34.64 -35.87 11.15
N ILE A 165 34.56 -36.55 12.30
CA ILE A 165 34.71 -35.92 13.63
C ILE A 165 36.10 -35.30 13.87
N LYS A 166 37.10 -35.66 13.05
CA LYS A 166 38.45 -35.08 13.07
C LYS A 166 38.56 -33.81 12.21
N GLY A 167 37.47 -33.37 11.58
CA GLY A 167 37.42 -32.19 10.72
C GLY A 167 37.98 -32.42 9.31
N GLN A 168 38.20 -33.67 8.89
CA GLN A 168 38.69 -33.98 7.54
C GLN A 168 37.52 -34.07 6.57
N LYS A 169 37.64 -33.44 5.38
CA LYS A 169 36.59 -33.48 4.35
C LYS A 169 36.49 -34.89 3.76
N ILE A 170 35.27 -35.43 3.67
CA ILE A 170 34.98 -36.77 3.15
C ILE A 170 34.03 -36.68 1.95
N ALA A 171 34.20 -37.59 0.98
CA ALA A 171 33.40 -37.62 -0.24
C ALA A 171 32.15 -38.52 -0.14
N LYS A 172 32.10 -39.40 0.87
CA LYS A 172 30.98 -40.30 1.16
C LYS A 172 30.77 -40.38 2.68
N PRO A 173 29.58 -40.74 3.17
CA PRO A 173 29.33 -40.90 4.59
C PRO A 173 30.23 -42.00 5.19
N GLU A 174 30.86 -41.70 6.32
CA GLU A 174 31.65 -42.67 7.11
C GLU A 174 30.86 -43.12 8.33
N ARG A 175 31.06 -44.35 8.80
CA ARG A 175 30.41 -44.84 10.03
C ARG A 175 30.82 -43.98 11.22
N GLY A 176 29.85 -43.48 11.99
CA GLY A 176 30.07 -42.54 13.09
C GLY A 176 29.45 -41.16 12.86
N ILE A 177 29.94 -40.15 13.59
CA ILE A 177 29.44 -38.77 13.48
C ILE A 177 30.08 -38.09 12.27
N ASN A 178 29.22 -37.60 11.38
CA ASN A 178 29.58 -36.80 10.21
C ASN A 178 29.08 -35.37 10.45
N ILE A 179 29.88 -34.36 10.11
CA ILE A 179 29.50 -32.94 10.17
C ILE A 179 29.20 -32.49 8.75
N ILE A 180 27.97 -32.07 8.49
CA ILE A 180 27.47 -31.67 7.17
C ILE A 180 27.34 -30.15 7.15
N GLN A 181 28.03 -29.51 6.22
CA GLN A 181 27.89 -28.08 5.94
C GLN A 181 26.87 -27.87 4.83
N MET A 182 25.89 -27.02 5.08
CA MET A 182 24.77 -26.75 4.19
C MET A 182 25.02 -25.48 3.35
N SER A 183 24.33 -25.34 2.22
CA SER A 183 24.46 -24.19 1.31
C SER A 183 24.02 -22.84 1.91
N ASP A 184 23.20 -22.88 2.96
CA ASP A 184 22.75 -21.72 3.73
C ASP A 184 23.72 -21.32 4.86
N ASN A 185 24.91 -21.91 4.88
CA ASN A 185 25.94 -21.78 5.92
C ASN A 185 25.58 -22.39 7.29
N SER A 186 24.45 -23.08 7.42
CA SER A 186 24.19 -23.91 8.59
C SER A 186 25.07 -25.17 8.58
N SER A 187 25.20 -25.81 9.74
CA SER A 187 25.90 -27.10 9.88
C SER A 187 25.08 -28.04 10.75
N ARG A 188 25.06 -29.33 10.41
CA ARG A 188 24.40 -30.38 11.22
C ARG A 188 25.29 -31.59 11.44
N LYS A 189 25.01 -32.35 12.48
CA LYS A 189 25.68 -33.63 12.77
C LYS A 189 24.76 -34.79 12.39
N GLU A 190 25.29 -35.73 11.63
CA GLU A 190 24.57 -36.94 11.21
C GLU A 190 25.31 -38.19 11.72
N MET A 191 24.57 -39.08 12.37
CA MET A 191 25.08 -40.37 12.84
C MET A 191 24.82 -41.43 11.77
N VAL A 192 25.88 -41.93 11.14
CA VAL A 192 25.82 -43.02 10.16
C VAL A 192 26.12 -44.32 10.89
N ARG A 193 25.17 -45.26 10.87
CA ARG A 193 25.25 -46.54 11.60
C ARG A 193 26.08 -47.58 10.88
#